data_AF-A0A3A6RB37-F1
#
_entry.id   AF-A0A3A6RB37-F1
#
_cell.length_a   1.000
_cell.length_b   1.000
_cell.length_c   1.000
_cell.angle_alpha   90.00
_cell.angle_beta   90.00
_cell.angle_gamma   90.00
#
_symmetry.space_group_name_H-M   'P 1'
#
loop_
_entity.id
_entity.type
_entity.pdbx_description
1 polymer ?
#
loop_
_entity_poly.entity_id
_entity_poly.type
_entity_poly.pdbx_seq_one_letter_code
_entity_poly.pdbx_strand_id
1 'polypeptide(L)' 'MYSNQSFAGFTSIDAAQSFRSEAGGWIFKAENGQIIWFAMSFTPSKILLHTATAGLSGSLV' A
#
# COMPACT_ATOMS: atom_id res chain seq x y z
N MET A 1 -7.30 3.68 22.30
CA MET A 1 -7.52 4.26 20.95
C MET A 1 -6.71 3.42 19.99
N TYR A 2 -7.31 2.45 19.30
CA TYR A 2 -6.57 1.63 18.34
C TYR A 2 -6.26 2.50 17.13
N SER A 3 -5.01 2.95 17.00
CA SER A 3 -4.50 3.50 15.74
C SER A 3 -4.56 2.38 14.70
N ASN A 4 -5.69 2.31 14.01
CA ASN A 4 -5.97 1.38 12.93
C ASN A 4 -5.20 1.85 11.69
N GLN A 5 -3.85 1.91 11.77
CA GLN A 5 -3.02 2.25 10.63
C GLN A 5 -3.05 1.09 9.65
N SER A 6 -4.05 1.17 8.78
CA SER A 6 -4.46 0.12 7.86
C SER A 6 -3.63 0.16 6.56
N PHE A 7 -2.75 1.17 6.42
CA PHE A 7 -1.81 1.36 5.31
C PHE A 7 -0.56 2.12 5.80
N ALA A 8 0.55 1.99 5.09
CA ALA A 8 1.82 2.66 5.40
C ALA A 8 2.56 3.06 4.12
N GLY A 9 3.19 4.24 4.11
CA GLY A 9 4.00 4.72 3.00
C GLY A 9 5.46 4.28 3.14
N PHE A 10 6.10 3.97 2.01
CA PHE A 10 7.49 3.55 1.91
C PHE A 10 8.23 4.39 0.88
N THR A 11 9.53 4.59 1.12
CA THR A 11 10.43 5.30 0.20
C THR A 11 11.14 4.38 -0.79
N SER A 12 11.10 3.06 -0.55
CA SER A 12 11.67 2.04 -1.44
C SER A 12 10.78 0.81 -1.53
N ILE A 13 10.79 0.16 -2.69
CA ILE A 13 10.00 -1.04 -2.96
C ILE A 13 10.53 -2.22 -2.14
N ASP A 14 11.85 -2.30 -1.96
CA ASP A 14 12.48 -3.34 -1.15
C ASP A 14 12.02 -3.26 0.31
N ALA A 15 11.91 -2.06 0.87
CA ALA A 15 11.42 -1.86 2.23
C ALA A 15 9.94 -2.28 2.37
N ALA A 16 9.11 -1.95 1.37
CA ALA A 16 7.71 -2.37 1.35
C ALA A 16 7.56 -3.89 1.19
N GLN A 17 8.41 -4.53 0.38
CA GLN A 17 8.42 -5.98 0.19
C GLN A 17 8.89 -6.72 1.43
N SER A 18 9.96 -6.24 2.09
CA SER A 18 10.40 -6.78 3.38
C SER A 18 9.29 -6.70 4.42
N PHE A 19 8.61 -5.56 4.52
CA PHE A 19 7.47 -5.40 5.43
C PHE A 19 6.30 -6.35 5.09
N ARG A 20 5.95 -6.45 3.80
CA ARG A 20 4.92 -7.40 3.32
C ARG A 20 5.27 -8.84 3.63
N SER A 21 6.56 -9.21 3.59
CA SER A 21 6.99 -10.58 3.88
C SER A 21 6.64 -11.02 5.31
N GLU A 22 6.59 -10.06 6.24
CA GLU A 22 6.25 -10.30 7.65
C GLU A 22 4.76 -10.06 7.93
N ALA A 23 4.19 -8.98 7.39
CA ALA A 23 2.83 -8.51 7.70
C ALA A 23 1.74 -9.00 6.71
N GLY A 24 2.13 -9.59 5.58
CA GLY A 24 1.26 -9.88 4.45
C GLY A 24 0.80 -8.60 3.72
N GLY A 25 -0.32 -8.68 3.00
CA GLY A 25 -0.98 -7.52 2.41
C GLY A 25 -0.58 -7.22 0.96
N TRP A 26 -0.87 -5.98 0.56
CA TRP A 26 -0.77 -5.51 -0.82
C TRP A 26 0.16 -4.30 -0.91
N ILE A 27 0.93 -4.18 -1.98
CA ILE A 27 1.75 -3.00 -2.22
C ILE A 27 1.21 -2.29 -3.47
N PHE A 28 0.81 -1.05 -3.32
CA PHE A 28 0.53 -0.16 -4.44
C PHE A 28 1.82 0.61 -4.79
N LYS A 29 2.28 0.43 -6.02
CA LYS A 29 3.41 1.17 -6.59
C LYS A 29 2.85 2.20 -7.58
N ALA A 30 2.88 3.46 -7.19
CA ALA A 30 2.50 4.57 -8.06
C ALA A 30 3.61 4.88 -9.09
N GLU A 31 3.22 5.37 -10.27
CA GLU A 31 4.14 5.75 -11.34
C GLU A 31 5.03 6.94 -10.96
N ASN A 32 4.56 7.80 -10.04
CA ASN A 32 5.33 8.93 -9.51
C ASN A 32 6.40 8.51 -8.48
N GLY A 33 6.56 7.21 -8.22
CA GLY A 33 7.53 6.68 -7.27
C GLY A 33 7.02 6.52 -5.84
N GLN A 34 5.77 6.88 -5.53
CA GLN A 34 5.17 6.59 -4.23
C GLN A 34 4.88 5.09 -4.07
N ILE A 35 5.16 4.58 -2.88
CA ILE A 35 4.97 3.16 -2.55
C ILE A 35 4.15 3.09 -1.27
N ILE A 36 3.03 2.39 -1.34
CA ILE A 36 2.06 2.35 -0.25
C ILE A 36 1.69 0.89 -0.01
N TRP A 37 1.93 0.42 1.20
CA TRP A 37 1.47 -0.87 1.66
C TRP A 37 0.06 -0.76 2.25
N PHE A 38 -0.77 -1.76 2.01
CA PHE A 38 -2.10 -1.92 2.57
C PHE A 38 -2.23 -3.27 3.27
N ALA A 39 -2.90 -3.28 4.42
CA ALA A 39 -3.15 -4.50 5.16
C ALA A 39 -3.99 -5.53 4.37
N MET A 40 -3.92 -6.81 4.75
CA MET A 40 -4.69 -7.89 4.11
C MET A 40 -6.22 -7.72 4.21
N SER A 41 -6.70 -6.85 5.11
CA SER A 41 -8.12 -6.51 5.23
C SER A 41 -8.65 -5.69 4.03
N PHE A 42 -7.77 -5.14 3.20
CA PHE A 42 -8.17 -4.46 1.97
C PHE A 42 -8.27 -5.41 0.78
N THR A 43 -9.22 -5.11 -0.10
CA THR A 43 -9.31 -5.70 -1.43
C THR A 43 -8.67 -4.77 -2.47
N PRO A 44 -8.13 -5.29 -3.57
CA PRO A 44 -7.59 -4.46 -4.66
C PRO A 44 -8.51 -3.33 -5.10
N SER A 45 -9.81 -3.60 -5.24
CA SER A 45 -10.84 -2.61 -5.57
C SER A 45 -10.96 -1.48 -4.54
N LYS A 46 -10.89 -1.81 -3.24
CA LYS A 46 -10.89 -0.80 -2.17
C LYS A 46 -9.59 -0.01 -2.11
N ILE A 47 -8.46 -0.65 -2.44
CA ILE A 47 -7.16 0.02 -2.50
C ILE A 47 -7.17 1.07 -3.60
N LEU A 48 -7.63 0.73 -4.80
CA LEU A 48 -7.66 1.68 -5.93
C LEU A 48 -8.59 2.88 -5.69
N LEU A 49 -9.63 2.72 -4.87
CA LEU A 49 -10.55 3.78 -4.47
C LEU A 49 -10.11 4.51 -3.19
N HIS A 50 -8.98 4.12 -2.59
CA HIS A 50 -8.51 4.69 -1.34
C HIS A 50 -7.97 6.10 -1.57
N THR A 51 -8.16 7.00 -0.60
CA THR A 51 -7.66 8.39 -0.70
C THR A 51 -6.14 8.47 -0.89
N ALA A 52 -5.40 7.51 -0.35
CA ALA A 52 -3.95 7.41 -0.51
C ALA A 52 -3.50 7.05 -1.95
N THR A 53 -4.38 6.47 -2.77
CA THR A 53 -4.12 6.19 -4.20
C THR A 53 -4.95 7.09 -5.13
N ALA A 54 -5.79 7.98 -4.59
CA ALA A 54 -6.67 8.82 -5.38
C ALA A 54 -5.85 9.78 -6.24
N GLY A 55 -6.10 9.75 -7.56
CA GLY A 55 -5.33 10.54 -8.53
C GLY A 55 -3.95 9.99 -8.86
N LEU A 56 -3.60 8.80 -8.38
CA LEU A 56 -2.36 8.12 -8.72
C LEU A 56 -2.61 6.99 -9.71
N SER A 57 -1.83 6.97 -10.79
CA SER A 57 -1.69 5.80 -11.66
C SER A 57 -0.61 4.88 -11.10
N GLY A 58 -0.80 3.57 -11.18
CA GLY A 58 0.13 2.62 -10.59
C GLY A 58 -0.28 1.17 -10.77
N SER A 59 0.51 0.27 -10.18
CA SER A 59 0.27 -1.17 -10.19
C SER A 59 0.23 -1.72 -8.77
N LEU A 60 -0.63 -2.73 -8.56
CA LEU A 60 -0.69 -3.48 -7.32
C LEU A 60 0.22 -4.70 -7.41
N VAL A 61 1.01 -4.94 -6.37
CA VAL A 61 1.99 -6.04 -6.26
C VAL A 61 1.71 -6.87 -5.02
#